data_AF-A0A7C3QA22-F1
#
_entry.id   AF-A0A7C3QA22-F1
#
_cell.length_a   1.000
_cell.length_b   1.000
_cell.length_c   1.000
_cell.angle_alpha   90.00
_cell.angle_beta   90.00
_cell.angle_gamma   90.00
#
_symmetry.space_group_name_H-M   'P 1'
#
loop_
_entity.id
_entity.type
_entity.pdbx_description
1 polymer ?
#
loop_
_entity_poly.entity_id
_entity_poly.type
_entity_poly.pdbx_seq_one_letter_code
_entity_poly.pdbx_strand_id
1 'polypeptide(L)' 'EVYSLLKRPDEKYVTEKAYENPMFVEDVVRRVAQLTMAHPDISWFSVGVESFESIHKHSAYAFTDYQAIGC' A
#
# COMPACT_ATOMS: atom_id res chain seq x y z
N GLU A 1 1.88 -4.09 7.36
CA GLU A 1 1.39 -4.24 8.75
C GLU A 1 2.45 -3.67 9.69
N VAL A 2 2.08 -3.11 10.83
CA VAL A 2 3.03 -2.56 11.81
C VAL A 2 2.71 -3.16 13.19
N TYR A 3 3.74 -3.67 13.86
CA TYR A 3 3.63 -4.29 15.19
C TYR A 3 4.45 -3.48 16.21
N SER A 4 3.92 -3.27 17.41
CA SER A 4 4.56 -2.43 18.44
C SER A 4 5.66 -3.16 19.23
N LEU A 5 5.56 -4.49 19.36
CA LEU A 5 6.53 -5.33 20.04
C LEU A 5 6.59 -6.69 19.33
N LEU A 6 7.80 -7.12 18.97
CA LEU A 6 8.04 -8.40 18.30
C LEU A 6 9.02 -9.24 19.13
N LYS A 7 8.79 -10.55 19.21
CA LYS A 7 9.84 -11.49 19.68
C LYS A 7 10.77 -11.80 18.52
N ARG A 8 11.98 -12.31 18.80
CA ARG A 8 12.99 -12.62 17.77
C ARG A 8 12.46 -13.46 16.60
N PRO A 9 11.64 -14.51 16.80
CA PRO A 9 11.08 -15.26 15.68
C PRO A 9 10.13 -14.41 14.80
N ASP A 10 9.36 -13.52 15.42
CA ASP A 10 8.38 -12.68 14.73
C ASP A 10 9.07 -11.58 13.91
N GLU A 11 10.11 -10.96 14.48
CA GLU A 11 10.94 -9.97 13.78
C GLU A 11 11.56 -10.59 12.53
N LYS A 12 12.16 -11.77 12.65
CA LYS A 12 12.73 -12.51 11.52
C LYS A 12 11.68 -12.70 10.41
N TYR A 13 10.50 -13.19 10.76
CA TYR A 13 9.43 -13.44 9.80
C TYR A 13 8.97 -12.16 9.08
N VAL A 14 8.76 -11.07 9.83
CA VAL A 14 8.32 -9.79 9.24
C VAL A 14 9.39 -9.22 8.31
N THR A 15 10.66 -9.31 8.68
CA THR A 15 11.79 -8.86 7.85
C THR A 15 11.90 -9.67 6.56
N GLU A 16 11.87 -11.01 6.65
CA GLU A 16 11.95 -11.89 5.47
C GLU A 16 10.76 -11.65 4.53
N LYS A 17 9.54 -11.58 5.06
CA LYS A 17 8.33 -11.29 4.27
C LYS A 17 8.39 -9.95 3.54
N ALA A 18 8.89 -8.90 4.20
CA ALA A 18 9.03 -7.58 3.60
C ALA A 18 10.13 -7.56 2.52
N TYR A 19 11.21 -8.31 2.73
CA TYR A 19 12.31 -8.43 1.77
C TYR A 19 11.92 -9.23 0.52
N GLU A 20 11.14 -10.30 0.67
CA GLU A 20 10.69 -11.15 -0.43
C GLU A 20 9.60 -10.50 -1.31
N ASN A 21 8.82 -9.58 -0.74
CA ASN A 21 7.76 -8.86 -1.45
C ASN A 21 7.92 -7.34 -1.32
N PRO A 22 8.98 -6.75 -1.92
CA PRO A 22 9.14 -5.31 -1.98
C PRO A 22 8.05 -4.73 -2.89
N MET A 23 7.52 -3.57 -2.52
CA MET A 23 6.53 -2.85 -3.33
C MET A 23 6.93 -1.37 -3.40
N PHE A 24 6.90 -0.79 -4.59
CA PHE A 24 7.00 0.65 -4.74
C PHE A 24 5.68 1.33 -4.34
N VAL A 25 5.70 2.65 -4.12
CA VAL A 25 4.50 3.41 -3.75
C VAL A 25 3.37 3.24 -4.78
N GLU A 26 3.72 3.15 -6.06
CA GLU A 26 2.80 2.91 -7.17
C GLU A 26 2.18 1.52 -7.14
N ASP A 27 2.92 0.49 -6.70
CA ASP A 27 2.41 -0.88 -6.60
C ASP A 27 1.38 -1.01 -5.49
N VAL A 28 1.61 -0.32 -4.37
CA VAL A 28 0.65 -0.27 -3.26
C VAL A 28 -0.64 0.41 -3.70
N VAL A 29 -0.55 1.58 -4.35
CA VAL A 29 -1.73 2.28 -4.89
C VAL A 29 -2.50 1.40 -5.87
N ARG A 30 -1.80 0.75 -6.81
CA ARG A 30 -2.41 -0.12 -7.83
C ARG A 30 -3.11 -1.32 -7.19
N ARG A 31 -2.48 -1.95 -6.20
CA ARG A 31 -3.05 -3.11 -5.51
C ARG A 31 -4.32 -2.75 -4.74
N VAL A 32 -4.31 -1.63 -4.00
CA VAL A 32 -5.50 -1.16 -3.30
C VAL A 32 -6.60 -0.79 -4.30
N ALA A 33 -6.27 -0.05 -5.36
CA ALA A 33 -7.25 0.32 -6.39
C ALA A 33 -7.92 -0.90 -7.04
N GLN A 34 -7.17 -1.94 -7.40
CA GLN A 34 -7.73 -3.17 -7.98
C GLN A 34 -8.68 -3.89 -7.02
N LEU A 35 -8.32 -3.98 -5.73
CA LEU A 35 -9.18 -4.58 -4.71
C LEU A 35 -10.46 -3.77 -4.52
N THR A 36 -10.35 -2.44 -4.51
CA THR A 36 -11.50 -1.53 -4.35
C THR A 36 -12.42 -1.55 -5.58
N MET A 37 -11.87 -1.59 -6.79
CA MET A 37 -12.64 -1.72 -8.04
C MET A 37 -13.43 -3.04 -8.13
N ALA A 38 -12.92 -4.11 -7.51
CA ALA A 38 -13.61 -5.39 -7.46
C ALA A 38 -14.78 -5.41 -6.47
N HIS A 39 -14.91 -4.39 -5.61
CA HIS A 39 -15.98 -4.30 -4.63
C HIS A 39 -17.22 -3.62 -5.24
N PRO A 40 -18.35 -4.33 -5.42
CA PRO A 40 -19.49 -3.84 -6.19
C PRO A 40 -20.19 -2.61 -5.55
N ASP A 41 -20.10 -2.48 -4.22
CA ASP A 41 -20.74 -1.37 -3.50
C ASP A 41 -19.95 -0.05 -3.54
N ILE A 42 -18.73 -0.03 -4.10
CA ILE A 42 -17.89 1.16 -4.14
C ILE A 42 -17.93 1.77 -5.55
N SER A 43 -18.74 2.83 -5.69
CA SER A 43 -18.93 3.54 -6.97
C SER A 43 -17.86 4.59 -7.26
N TRP A 44 -17.17 5.08 -6.23
CA TRP A 44 -16.09 6.05 -6.36
C TRP A 44 -15.09 5.89 -5.22
N PHE A 45 -13.81 6.07 -5.52
CA PHE A 45 -12.76 6.12 -4.50
C PHE A 45 -11.54 6.92 -4.97
N SER A 46 -10.71 7.30 -4.01
CA SER A 46 -9.35 7.76 -4.24
C SER A 46 -8.38 7.09 -3.29
N VAL A 47 -7.17 6.81 -3.76
CA VAL A 47 -6.11 6.15 -3.00
C VAL A 47 -4.85 6.97 -3.15
N GLY A 48 -4.28 7.38 -2.02
CA GLY A 48 -2.96 8.00 -1.94
C GLY A 48 -2.04 7.17 -1.07
N VAL A 49 -0.77 7.03 -1.46
CA VAL A 49 0.27 6.37 -0.69
C VAL A 49 1.47 7.29 -0.59
N GLU A 50 1.94 7.50 0.63
CA GLU A 50 3.14 8.27 0.95
C GLU A 50 4.18 7.35 1.61
N SER A 51 5.39 7.32 1.07
CA SER A 51 6.55 6.64 1.64
C SER A 51 7.55 7.66 2.15
N PHE A 52 7.91 7.56 3.43
CA PHE A 52 8.99 8.34 4.02
C PHE A 52 10.33 7.67 3.70
N GLU A 53 11.02 8.21 2.70
CA GLU A 53 12.26 7.63 2.20
C GLU A 53 13.37 7.64 3.26
N SER A 54 13.99 6.48 3.50
CA SER A 54 15.06 6.34 4.50
C SER A 54 16.40 6.92 4.03
N ILE A 55 16.59 7.09 2.72
CA ILE A 55 17.83 7.59 2.10
C ILE A 55 17.68 8.97 1.44
N HIS A 56 16.51 9.60 1.52
CA HIS A 56 16.24 10.94 0.97
C HIS A 56 15.50 11.82 1.99
N LYS A 57 15.49 13.15 1.81
CA LYS A 57 14.79 14.11 2.71
C LYS A 57 13.41 14.55 2.20
N HIS A 58 12.79 13.72 1.37
CA HIS A 58 11.47 13.95 0.80
C HIS A 58 10.69 12.63 0.77
N SER A 59 9.38 12.72 0.81
CA SER A 59 8.50 11.56 0.65
C SER A 59 8.34 11.20 -0.83
N ALA A 60 8.23 9.91 -1.13
CA ALA A 60 7.69 9.45 -2.40
C ALA A 60 6.16 9.35 -2.28
N TYR A 61 5.44 9.84 -3.28
CA TYR A 61 3.97 9.89 -3.24
C TYR A 61 3.36 9.40 -4.55
N ALA A 62 2.33 8.56 -4.44
CA ALA A 62 1.53 8.09 -5.56
C ALA A 62 0.04 8.24 -5.25
N PHE A 63 -0.77 8.54 -6.26
CA PHE A 63 -2.20 8.76 -6.14
C PHE A 63 -2.96 8.24 -7.35
N THR A 64 -4.17 7.70 -7.12
CA THR A 64 -5.13 7.38 -8.17
C THR A 64 -6.55 7.60 -7.68
N ASP A 65 -7.42 8.02 -8.57
CA ASP A 65 -8.86 8.07 -8.37
C ASP A 65 -9.58 7.15 -9.36
N TYR A 66 -10.79 6.74 -9.00
CA TYR A 66 -11.66 5.93 -9.83
C TYR A 66 -13.11 6.31 -9.59
N GLN A 67 -13.87 6.40 -10.68
CA GLN A 67 -15.32 6.58 -10.68
C GLN A 67 -15.94 5.58 -11.64
N ALA A 68 -16.89 4.78 -11.16
CA ALA A 68 -17.70 3.94 -12.03
C ALA A 68 -18.61 4.84 -12.89
N ILE A 69 -18.50 4.71 -14.22
CA ILE A 69 -19.36 5.45 -15.15
C ILE A 69 -20.63 4.63 -15.34
N GLY A 70 -21.74 5.09 -14.74
CA GLY A 70 -23.09 4.55 -14.95
C GLY A 70 -23.78 4.06 -13.67
N CYS A 71 -24.66 4.89 -13.12
CA CYS A 71 -25.85 4.50 -12.38
C CYS A 71 -27.03 5.27 -12.99
#